data_AF-A0A2V8JMR0-F1
#
_entry.id   AF-A0A2V8JMR0-F1
#
_cell.length_a   1.000
_cell.length_b   1.000
_cell.length_c   1.000
_cell.angle_alpha   90.00
_cell.angle_beta   90.00
_cell.angle_gamma   90.00
#
_symmetry.space_group_name_H-M   'P 1'
#
loop_
_entity.id
_entity.type
_entity.pdbx_description
1 polymer ?
#
loop_
_entity_poly.entity_id
_entity_poly.type
_entity_poly.pdbx_seq_one_letter_code
_entity_poly.pdbx_strand_id
1 'polypeptide(L)'
;RREVETFLNAGVRALKDGQQRLLKRLGIDIGFLFREEVSFLRGVEALRASDPLLANYLLATRRGWSEQFVLARNDLHSHWTLPRVEYPRAANGDVSMREPTIAGLPVSNFVTNMLDHLLCFVEDTTVYALAARLPQSITLREIPLGDRRPEIPERFRISLLAGGNPPWELTYHVQRFEET
;
A
#
# COMPACT_ATOMS: atom_id res chain seq x y z
N ARG A 1 -4.93 21.53 -1.91
CA ARG A 1 -3.85 21.51 -2.95
C ARG A 1 -2.50 21.14 -2.34
N ARG A 2 -1.84 22.03 -1.58
CA ARG A 2 -0.51 21.79 -0.97
C ARG A 2 -0.45 20.47 -0.18
N GLU A 3 -1.47 20.16 0.60
CA GLU A 3 -1.53 18.90 1.37
C GLU A 3 -1.53 17.67 0.48
N VAL A 4 -2.32 17.67 -0.60
CA VAL A 4 -2.39 16.56 -1.57
C VAL A 4 -1.05 16.39 -2.30
N GLU A 5 -0.42 17.49 -2.71
CA GLU A 5 0.92 17.47 -3.32
C GLU A 5 1.96 16.92 -2.33
N THR A 6 1.89 17.32 -1.06
CA THR A 6 2.78 16.83 -0.02
C THR A 6 2.57 15.34 0.23
N PHE A 7 1.31 14.90 0.31
CA PHE A 7 0.93 13.49 0.47
C PHE A 7 1.45 12.62 -0.68
N LEU A 8 1.20 13.00 -1.93
CA LEU A 8 1.65 12.24 -3.10
C LEU A 8 3.18 12.16 -3.18
N ASN A 9 3.88 13.27 -2.93
CA ASN A 9 5.34 13.30 -2.93
C ASN A 9 5.94 12.46 -1.79
N ALA A 10 5.43 12.61 -0.57
CA ALA A 10 5.90 11.88 0.59
C ALA A 10 5.60 10.39 0.47
N GLY A 11 4.39 10.03 0.03
CA GLY A 11 3.96 8.65 -0.14
C GLY A 11 4.74 7.92 -1.23
N VAL A 12 4.91 8.52 -2.42
CA VAL A 12 5.72 7.91 -3.48
C VAL A 12 7.19 7.79 -3.08
N ARG A 13 7.73 8.76 -2.34
CA ARG A 13 9.09 8.66 -1.77
C ARG A 13 9.19 7.53 -0.74
N ALA A 14 8.21 7.40 0.16
CA ALA A 14 8.17 6.31 1.13
C ALA A 14 8.14 4.95 0.43
N LEU A 15 7.31 4.81 -0.60
CA LEU A 15 7.17 3.60 -1.39
C LEU A 15 8.42 3.25 -2.21
N LYS A 16 8.86 4.17 -3.08
CA LYS A 16 9.92 3.92 -4.07
C LYS A 16 11.31 4.01 -3.46
N ASP A 17 11.55 4.97 -2.57
CA ASP A 17 12.89 5.20 -2.03
C ASP A 17 13.03 4.53 -0.67
N GLY A 18 12.06 4.71 0.23
CA GLY A 18 12.08 4.15 1.58
C GLY A 18 12.01 2.62 1.55
N GLN A 19 10.87 2.09 1.12
CA GLN A 19 10.57 0.67 1.21
C GLN A 19 11.46 -0.17 0.30
N GLN A 20 11.72 0.28 -0.93
CA GLN A 20 12.66 -0.42 -1.81
C GLN A 20 14.06 -0.56 -1.17
N ARG A 21 14.58 0.49 -0.54
CA ARG A 21 15.90 0.42 0.14
C ARG A 21 15.87 -0.51 1.34
N LEU A 22 14.80 -0.47 2.13
CA LEU A 22 14.63 -1.36 3.28
C LEU A 22 14.61 -2.82 2.83
N LEU A 23 13.73 -3.16 1.90
CA LEU A 23 13.61 -4.52 1.38
C LEU A 23 14.90 -5.00 0.73
N LYS A 24 15.60 -4.13 -0.01
CA LYS A 24 16.91 -4.47 -0.58
C LYS A 24 17.94 -4.84 0.49
N ARG A 25 17.97 -4.11 1.62
CA ARG A 25 18.81 -4.47 2.78
C ARG A 25 18.37 -5.79 3.43
N LEU A 26 17.08 -6.09 3.37
CA LEU A 26 16.50 -7.36 3.74
C LEU A 26 16.58 -8.42 2.60
N GLY A 27 17.41 -8.20 1.57
CA GLY A 27 17.68 -9.21 0.53
C GLY A 27 16.56 -9.39 -0.50
N ILE A 28 15.55 -8.53 -0.51
CA ILE A 28 14.45 -8.55 -1.48
C ILE A 28 14.58 -7.32 -2.39
N ASP A 29 14.86 -7.51 -3.68
CA ASP A 29 14.91 -6.40 -4.65
C ASP A 29 13.58 -6.24 -5.38
N ILE A 30 12.79 -5.24 -4.96
CA ILE A 30 11.52 -4.87 -5.61
C ILE A 30 11.67 -3.74 -6.64
N GLY A 31 12.89 -3.39 -7.07
CA GLY A 31 13.11 -2.25 -7.95
C GLY A 31 12.41 -2.34 -9.32
N PHE A 32 12.06 -3.55 -9.75
CA PHE A 32 11.27 -3.79 -10.96
C PHE A 32 9.81 -3.31 -10.83
N LEU A 33 9.28 -3.18 -9.61
CA LEU A 33 7.91 -2.74 -9.33
C LEU A 33 7.59 -1.37 -9.96
N PHE A 34 8.60 -0.50 -10.05
CA PHE A 34 8.46 0.88 -10.53
C PHE A 34 9.01 1.11 -11.94
N ARG A 35 9.35 0.03 -12.67
CA ARG A 35 9.82 0.10 -14.05
C ARG A 35 8.65 0.08 -15.04
N GLU A 36 8.94 0.29 -16.31
CA GLU A 36 7.97 0.09 -17.39
C GLU A 36 7.40 -1.33 -17.39
N GLU A 37 6.22 -1.48 -17.98
CA GLU A 37 5.40 -2.70 -17.97
C GLU A 37 6.18 -3.98 -18.31
N VAL A 38 6.96 -3.96 -19.40
CA VAL A 38 7.75 -5.13 -19.83
C VAL A 38 8.80 -5.51 -18.80
N SER A 39 9.54 -4.53 -18.27
CA SER A 39 10.56 -4.76 -17.25
C SER A 39 9.94 -5.23 -15.92
N PHE A 40 8.75 -4.73 -15.59
CA PHE A 40 8.00 -5.15 -14.42
C PHE A 40 7.55 -6.61 -14.50
N LEU A 41 6.88 -7.00 -15.58
CA LEU A 41 6.42 -8.38 -15.76
C LEU A 41 7.59 -9.36 -15.76
N ARG A 42 8.71 -9.01 -16.40
CA ARG A 42 9.94 -9.83 -16.35
C ARG A 42 10.47 -9.98 -14.93
N GLY A 43 10.44 -8.91 -14.12
CA GLY A 43 10.84 -8.97 -12.72
C GLY A 43 9.92 -9.85 -11.87
N VAL A 44 8.60 -9.77 -12.10
CA VAL A 44 7.61 -10.63 -11.42
C VAL A 44 7.85 -12.10 -11.77
N GLU A 45 8.03 -12.45 -13.04
CA GLU A 45 8.29 -13.84 -13.43
C GLU A 45 9.61 -14.38 -12.88
N ALA A 46 10.66 -13.55 -12.87
CA ALA A 46 11.95 -13.92 -12.27
C ALA A 46 11.81 -14.18 -10.76
N LEU A 47 11.08 -13.33 -10.04
CA LEU A 47 10.83 -13.51 -8.61
C LEU A 47 9.95 -14.74 -8.34
N ARG A 48 8.95 -15.00 -9.18
CA ARG A 48 8.02 -16.12 -9.00
C ARG A 48 8.71 -17.49 -8.98
N ALA A 49 9.86 -17.62 -9.65
CA ALA A 49 10.64 -18.85 -9.64
C ALA A 49 11.21 -19.20 -8.25
N SER A 50 11.52 -18.19 -7.42
CA SER A 50 12.05 -18.38 -6.06
C SER A 50 11.02 -18.13 -4.97
N ASP A 51 10.09 -17.21 -5.21
CA ASP A 51 9.12 -16.72 -4.24
C ASP A 51 7.81 -16.35 -4.95
N PRO A 52 6.95 -17.35 -5.20
CA PRO A 52 5.69 -17.13 -5.90
C PRO A 52 4.69 -16.29 -5.10
N LEU A 53 4.76 -16.36 -3.75
CA LEU A 53 3.85 -15.63 -2.88
C LEU A 53 4.10 -14.12 -2.99
N LEU A 54 5.36 -13.69 -2.82
CA LEU A 54 5.72 -12.29 -2.97
C LEU A 54 5.52 -11.79 -4.39
N ALA A 55 5.85 -12.59 -5.41
CA ALA A 55 5.63 -12.21 -6.80
C ALA A 55 4.15 -11.90 -7.10
N ASN A 56 3.24 -12.73 -6.61
CA ASN A 56 1.80 -12.52 -6.80
C ASN A 56 1.29 -11.31 -6.00
N TYR A 57 1.79 -11.12 -4.76
CA TYR A 57 1.46 -9.94 -3.96
C TYR A 57 1.91 -8.63 -4.64
N LEU A 58 3.14 -8.58 -5.17
CA LEU A 58 3.66 -7.40 -5.87
C LEU A 58 2.92 -7.14 -7.18
N LEU A 59 2.51 -8.20 -7.89
CA LEU A 59 1.66 -8.08 -9.08
C LEU A 59 0.32 -7.41 -8.72
N ALA A 60 -0.35 -7.93 -7.72
CA ALA A 60 -1.63 -7.40 -7.24
C ALA A 60 -1.48 -5.96 -6.72
N THR A 61 -0.41 -5.66 -5.98
CA THR A 61 -0.10 -4.31 -5.47
C THR A 61 0.00 -3.29 -6.60
N ARG A 62 0.74 -3.61 -7.68
CA ARG A 62 0.88 -2.68 -8.81
C ARG A 62 -0.43 -2.43 -9.52
N ARG A 63 -1.17 -3.50 -9.81
CA ARG A 63 -2.45 -3.42 -10.54
C ARG A 63 -3.57 -2.82 -9.71
N GLY A 64 -3.54 -3.02 -8.41
CA GLY A 64 -4.56 -2.54 -7.50
C GLY A 64 -4.46 -1.04 -7.23
N TRP A 65 -3.27 -0.54 -6.89
CA TRP A 65 -3.16 0.84 -6.42
C TRP A 65 -1.83 1.54 -6.77
N SER A 66 -0.69 0.86 -6.73
CA SER A 66 0.60 1.58 -6.68
C SER A 66 0.97 2.25 -8.01
N GLU A 67 0.55 1.68 -9.15
CA GLU A 67 0.71 2.31 -10.45
C GLU A 67 -0.10 3.61 -10.55
N GLN A 68 -1.38 3.56 -10.18
CA GLN A 68 -2.24 4.75 -10.12
C GLN A 68 -1.67 5.81 -9.17
N PHE A 69 -1.12 5.40 -8.03
CA PHE A 69 -0.52 6.32 -7.07
C PHE A 69 0.71 7.05 -7.63
N VAL A 70 1.59 6.32 -8.33
CA VAL A 70 2.77 6.89 -8.99
C VAL A 70 2.37 7.80 -10.16
N LEU A 71 1.38 7.39 -10.96
CA LEU A 71 0.85 8.20 -12.07
C LEU A 71 0.24 9.50 -11.57
N ALA A 72 -0.58 9.46 -10.51
CA ALA A 72 -1.16 10.67 -9.91
C ALA A 72 -0.08 11.66 -9.43
N ARG A 73 1.04 11.17 -8.88
CA ARG A 73 2.19 12.02 -8.53
C ARG A 73 2.87 12.59 -9.77
N ASN A 74 3.02 11.80 -10.83
CA ASN A 74 3.65 12.28 -12.07
C ASN A 74 2.80 13.36 -12.76
N ASP A 75 1.47 13.23 -12.74
CA ASP A 75 0.55 14.23 -13.30
C ASP A 75 0.67 15.59 -12.61
N LEU A 76 0.88 15.62 -11.28
CA LEU A 76 1.17 16.86 -10.56
C LEU A 76 2.40 17.62 -11.09
N HIS A 77 3.38 16.91 -11.66
CA HIS A 77 4.56 17.54 -12.23
C HIS A 77 4.34 18.06 -13.67
N SER A 78 3.34 17.55 -14.39
CA SER A 78 3.09 17.82 -15.82
C SER A 78 2.01 18.88 -16.08
N HIS A 79 1.84 19.84 -15.16
CA HIS A 79 0.86 20.95 -15.19
C HIS A 79 -0.55 20.62 -14.72
N TRP A 80 -0.83 19.40 -14.24
CA TRP A 80 -2.14 19.12 -13.62
C TRP A 80 -2.26 19.85 -12.27
N THR A 81 -3.38 20.53 -12.07
CA THR A 81 -3.70 21.17 -10.80
C THR A 81 -5.01 20.61 -10.27
N LEU A 82 -5.02 20.25 -8.97
CA LEU A 82 -6.24 19.86 -8.30
C LEU A 82 -7.29 20.98 -8.40
N PRO A 83 -8.47 20.73 -9.02
CA PRO A 83 -9.54 21.72 -9.11
C PRO A 83 -10.04 22.19 -7.74
N ARG A 84 -10.75 23.33 -7.71
CA ARG A 84 -11.39 23.81 -6.47
C ARG A 84 -12.64 22.98 -6.17
N VAL A 85 -13.00 22.92 -4.89
CA VAL A 85 -14.29 22.38 -4.44
C VAL A 85 -15.41 23.25 -5.04
N GLU A 86 -16.43 22.61 -5.59
CA GLU A 86 -17.62 23.29 -6.11
C GLU A 86 -18.77 23.19 -5.11
N TYR A 87 -19.62 24.22 -5.09
CA TYR A 87 -20.82 24.27 -4.25
C TYR A 87 -22.07 24.50 -5.13
N PRO A 88 -22.49 23.50 -5.93
CA PRO A 88 -23.69 23.62 -6.73
C PRO A 88 -24.93 23.78 -5.85
N ARG A 89 -25.79 24.73 -6.23
CA ARG A 89 -27.10 24.94 -5.62
C ARG A 89 -28.15 24.14 -6.38
N ALA A 90 -28.88 23.28 -5.68
CA ALA A 90 -29.99 22.53 -6.22
C ALA A 90 -31.23 23.41 -6.42
N ALA A 91 -32.17 22.97 -7.27
CA ALA A 91 -33.39 23.72 -7.59
C ALA A 91 -34.30 23.97 -6.37
N ASN A 92 -34.21 23.13 -5.33
CA ASN A 92 -34.90 23.27 -4.06
C ASN A 92 -34.21 24.27 -3.09
N GLY A 93 -33.09 24.87 -3.50
CA GLY A 93 -32.35 25.85 -2.71
C GLY A 93 -31.18 25.26 -1.90
N ASP A 94 -31.06 23.93 -1.82
CA ASP A 94 -30.00 23.24 -1.08
C ASP A 94 -28.62 23.46 -1.73
N VAL A 95 -27.58 23.51 -0.92
CA VAL A 95 -26.19 23.59 -1.38
C VAL A 95 -25.51 22.27 -1.05
N SER A 96 -24.92 21.63 -2.06
CA SER A 96 -24.11 20.42 -1.86
C SER A 96 -22.64 20.71 -2.15
N MET A 97 -21.73 20.00 -1.48
CA MET A 97 -20.31 20.07 -1.76
C MET A 97 -19.95 19.03 -2.81
N ARG A 98 -19.22 19.43 -3.84
CA ARG A 98 -18.60 18.52 -4.82
C ARG A 98 -17.08 18.61 -4.70
N GLU A 99 -16.48 17.55 -4.20
CA GLU A 99 -15.03 17.43 -4.14
C GLU A 99 -14.43 17.34 -5.55
N PRO A 100 -13.23 17.90 -5.76
CA PRO A 100 -12.46 17.60 -6.95
C PRO A 100 -12.07 16.12 -6.97
N THR A 101 -11.71 15.62 -8.15
CA THR A 101 -11.32 14.22 -8.32
C THR A 101 -9.85 14.04 -8.68
N ILE A 102 -9.29 12.89 -8.29
CA ILE A 102 -7.96 12.39 -8.68
C ILE A 102 -8.17 10.97 -9.20
N ALA A 103 -7.72 10.71 -10.44
CA ALA A 103 -7.93 9.42 -11.10
C ALA A 103 -9.41 8.97 -11.06
N GLY A 104 -10.35 9.91 -11.20
CA GLY A 104 -11.80 9.65 -11.18
C GLY A 104 -12.44 9.47 -9.80
N LEU A 105 -11.65 9.50 -8.71
CA LEU A 105 -12.16 9.37 -7.34
C LEU A 105 -12.21 10.72 -6.62
N PRO A 106 -13.20 10.99 -5.75
CA PRO A 106 -13.15 12.12 -4.82
C PRO A 106 -11.83 12.14 -4.05
N VAL A 107 -11.25 13.33 -3.85
CA VAL A 107 -9.95 13.47 -3.17
C VAL A 107 -9.92 12.76 -1.81
N SER A 108 -10.96 12.90 -1.00
CA SER A 108 -11.03 12.25 0.31
C SER A 108 -10.90 10.73 0.21
N ASN A 109 -11.65 10.12 -0.72
CA ASN A 109 -11.61 8.68 -0.99
C ASN A 109 -10.25 8.25 -1.55
N PHE A 110 -9.71 9.01 -2.51
CA PHE A 110 -8.39 8.72 -3.08
C PHE A 110 -7.31 8.72 -2.01
N VAL A 111 -7.24 9.77 -1.19
CA VAL A 111 -6.21 9.90 -0.14
C VAL A 111 -6.36 8.80 0.90
N THR A 112 -7.59 8.53 1.36
CA THR A 112 -7.87 7.48 2.35
C THR A 112 -7.43 6.11 1.84
N ASN A 113 -7.84 5.75 0.62
CA ASN A 113 -7.51 4.46 0.04
C ASN A 113 -6.00 4.31 -0.21
N MET A 114 -5.35 5.32 -0.80
CA MET A 114 -3.93 5.25 -1.08
C MET A 114 -3.08 5.22 0.19
N LEU A 115 -3.49 5.94 1.24
CA LEU A 115 -2.79 5.91 2.53
C LEU A 115 -2.90 4.53 3.18
N ASP A 116 -4.11 3.96 3.24
CA ASP A 116 -4.35 2.63 3.79
C ASP A 116 -3.48 1.57 3.09
N HIS A 117 -3.55 1.51 1.76
CA HIS A 117 -2.77 0.56 0.97
C HIS A 117 -1.25 0.76 1.10
N LEU A 118 -0.79 2.02 1.20
CA LEU A 118 0.62 2.31 1.40
C LEU A 118 1.11 1.82 2.77
N LEU A 119 0.35 2.07 3.84
CA LEU A 119 0.71 1.64 5.18
C LEU A 119 0.72 0.11 5.26
N CYS A 120 -0.33 -0.56 4.76
CA CYS A 120 -0.40 -2.02 4.70
C CYS A 120 0.76 -2.61 3.89
N PHE A 121 1.07 -2.06 2.72
CA PHE A 121 2.19 -2.51 1.91
C PHE A 121 3.53 -2.41 2.65
N VAL A 122 3.77 -1.31 3.35
CA VAL A 122 5.00 -1.12 4.14
C VAL A 122 5.08 -2.15 5.26
N GLU A 123 4.01 -2.36 6.02
CA GLU A 123 4.00 -3.34 7.10
C GLU A 123 4.14 -4.77 6.58
N ASP A 124 3.29 -5.17 5.63
CA ASP A 124 3.24 -6.51 5.05
C ASP A 124 4.59 -6.94 4.51
N THR A 125 5.19 -6.11 3.65
CA THR A 125 6.46 -6.47 3.02
C THR A 125 7.63 -6.43 4.00
N THR A 126 7.58 -5.56 5.03
CA THR A 126 8.60 -5.54 6.09
C THR A 126 8.50 -6.80 6.96
N VAL A 127 7.30 -7.15 7.40
CA VAL A 127 7.03 -8.35 8.20
C VAL A 127 7.39 -9.59 7.43
N TYR A 128 7.01 -9.68 6.16
CA TYR A 128 7.38 -10.78 5.27
C TYR A 128 8.90 -10.96 5.18
N ALA A 129 9.64 -9.87 4.95
CA ALA A 129 11.09 -9.89 4.83
C ALA A 129 11.80 -10.23 6.16
N LEU A 130 11.21 -9.87 7.30
CA LEU A 130 11.71 -10.19 8.63
C LEU A 130 11.37 -11.63 9.03
N ALA A 131 10.19 -12.14 8.67
CA ALA A 131 9.76 -13.51 8.95
C ALA A 131 10.74 -14.54 8.39
N ALA A 132 11.24 -14.30 7.17
CA ALA A 132 12.25 -15.13 6.52
C ALA A 132 13.60 -15.20 7.28
N ARG A 133 13.81 -14.34 8.28
CA ARG A 133 15.04 -14.28 9.10
C ARG A 133 14.85 -14.80 10.52
N LEU A 134 13.63 -15.13 10.92
CA LEU A 134 13.38 -15.63 12.26
C LEU A 134 13.91 -17.07 12.41
N PRO A 135 14.32 -17.48 13.62
CA PRO A 135 14.60 -18.88 13.91
C PRO A 135 13.39 -19.76 13.62
N GLN A 136 13.61 -21.00 13.21
CA GLN A 136 12.53 -21.94 12.84
C GLN A 136 11.50 -22.21 13.95
N SER A 137 11.84 -21.93 15.22
CA SER A 137 10.94 -22.08 16.37
C SER A 137 10.03 -20.86 16.60
N ILE A 138 10.28 -19.75 15.89
CA ILE A 138 9.60 -18.47 16.05
C ILE A 138 8.85 -18.13 14.77
N THR A 139 7.64 -17.61 14.91
CA THR A 139 6.84 -17.11 13.80
C THR A 139 6.23 -15.74 14.13
N LEU A 140 5.69 -15.08 13.12
CA LEU A 140 4.87 -13.88 13.25
C LEU A 140 3.41 -14.27 13.04
N ARG A 141 2.52 -13.67 13.84
CA ARG A 141 1.08 -13.77 13.67
C ARG A 141 0.49 -12.38 13.54
N GLU A 142 -0.57 -12.25 12.77
CA GLU A 142 -1.39 -11.05 12.77
C GLU A 142 -2.36 -11.09 13.96
N ILE A 143 -2.50 -9.95 14.64
CA ILE A 143 -3.49 -9.77 15.70
C ILE A 143 -4.82 -9.43 15.02
N PRO A 144 -5.91 -10.18 15.25
CA PRO A 144 -7.22 -9.85 14.71
C PRO A 144 -7.66 -8.43 15.09
N LEU A 145 -8.37 -7.73 14.21
CA LEU A 145 -8.74 -6.33 14.41
C LEU A 145 -9.46 -6.10 15.75
N GLY A 146 -10.38 -6.98 16.12
CA GLY A 146 -11.13 -6.91 17.38
C GLY A 146 -10.29 -7.13 18.66
N ASP A 147 -9.08 -7.68 18.52
CA ASP A 147 -8.17 -7.95 19.64
C ASP A 147 -7.08 -6.88 19.80
N ARG A 148 -7.05 -5.87 18.92
CA ARG A 148 -6.05 -4.80 18.95
C ARG A 148 -6.40 -3.75 20.00
N ARG A 149 -5.35 -3.27 20.68
CA ARG A 149 -5.50 -2.21 21.67
C ARG A 149 -5.63 -0.86 20.95
N PRO A 150 -6.68 -0.05 21.20
CA PRO A 150 -6.83 1.25 20.55
C PRO A 150 -5.64 2.19 20.80
N GLU A 151 -4.98 2.06 21.96
CA GLU A 151 -3.87 2.92 22.36
C GLU A 151 -2.56 2.53 21.68
N ILE A 152 -2.43 1.26 21.27
CA ILE A 152 -1.26 0.70 20.60
C ILE A 152 -1.79 -0.32 19.57
N PRO A 153 -2.12 0.12 18.35
CA PRO A 153 -2.69 -0.74 17.32
C PRO A 153 -1.61 -1.63 16.69
N GLU A 154 -0.96 -2.46 17.51
CA GLU A 154 -0.02 -3.48 17.06
C GLU A 154 -0.74 -4.44 16.12
N ARG A 155 -0.21 -4.59 14.90
CA ARG A 155 -0.76 -5.51 13.90
C ARG A 155 -0.14 -6.91 13.99
N PHE A 156 1.14 -7.00 14.31
CA PHE A 156 1.88 -8.27 14.29
C PHE A 156 2.52 -8.57 15.63
N ARG A 157 2.53 -9.85 16.02
CA ARG A 157 3.20 -10.32 17.23
C ARG A 157 4.07 -11.54 16.96
N ILE A 158 5.20 -11.61 17.64
CA ILE A 158 6.07 -12.79 17.65
C ILE A 158 5.43 -13.89 18.51
N SER A 159 5.41 -15.12 18.00
CA SER A 159 4.92 -16.31 18.70
C SER A 159 5.86 -17.49 18.48
N LEU A 160 5.76 -18.50 19.34
CA LEU A 160 6.37 -19.81 19.07
C LEU A 160 5.54 -20.56 18.04
N LEU A 161 6.22 -21.29 17.14
CA LEU A 161 5.57 -22.20 16.18
C LEU A 161 4.97 -23.42 16.89
N ALA A 162 5.66 -23.91 17.93
CA ALA A 162 5.18 -24.97 18.82
C ALA A 162 4.12 -24.43 19.78
N GLY A 163 2.92 -24.17 19.26
CA GLY A 163 1.79 -23.64 20.05
C GLY A 163 0.44 -23.67 19.34
N GLY A 164 0.37 -24.21 18.12
CA GLY A 164 -0.88 -24.38 17.37
C GLY A 164 -1.44 -23.11 16.73
N ASN A 165 -0.80 -21.95 16.89
CA ASN A 165 -1.18 -20.74 16.18
C ASN A 165 -0.59 -20.77 14.76
N PRO A 166 -1.40 -20.58 13.71
CA PRO A 166 -0.90 -20.55 12.35
C PRO A 166 0.03 -19.35 12.14
N PRO A 167 1.12 -19.52 11.36
CA PRO A 167 1.94 -18.40 10.93
C PRO A 167 1.12 -17.44 10.06
N TRP A 168 1.42 -16.15 10.12
CA TRP A 168 0.87 -15.19 9.17
C TRP A 168 1.43 -15.45 7.76
N GLU A 169 0.57 -15.31 6.75
CA GLU A 169 0.94 -15.40 5.34
C GLU A 169 0.64 -14.10 4.62
N LEU A 170 1.54 -13.71 3.73
CA LEU A 170 1.41 -12.50 2.92
C LEU A 170 0.22 -12.62 1.97
N THR A 171 -0.81 -11.80 2.20
CA THR A 171 -2.05 -11.79 1.40
C THR A 171 -2.34 -10.39 0.90
N TYR A 172 -2.73 -10.27 -0.36
CA TYR A 172 -3.19 -9.00 -0.92
C TYR A 172 -4.69 -8.83 -0.68
N HIS A 173 -5.08 -7.68 -0.14
CA HIS A 173 -6.47 -7.29 0.05
C HIS A 173 -6.82 -6.11 -0.85
N VAL A 174 -7.97 -6.19 -1.52
CA VAL A 174 -8.51 -5.10 -2.36
C VAL A 174 -9.24 -4.07 -1.50
N GLN A 175 -9.91 -4.55 -0.45
CA GLN A 175 -10.61 -3.73 0.51
C GLN A 175 -9.64 -3.01 1.44
N ARG A 176 -10.13 -1.98 2.12
CA ARG A 176 -9.35 -1.32 3.17
C ARG A 176 -9.09 -2.29 4.30
N PHE A 177 -8.02 -2.05 5.03
CA PHE A 177 -7.60 -2.95 6.09
C PHE A 177 -8.62 -3.18 7.20
N GLU A 178 -9.42 -2.18 7.55
CA GLU A 178 -10.48 -2.33 8.56
C GLU A 178 -11.71 -3.11 8.06
N GLU A 179 -11.74 -3.44 6.76
CA GLU A 179 -12.84 -4.14 6.08
C GLU A 179 -12.47 -5.60 5.73
N THR A 180 -11.29 -6.08 6.15
CA THR A 180 -10.79 -7.44 5.92
C THR A 180 -11.11 -8.41 7.05
#